data_AF-A0ABC8RSG7-F1
#
_entry.id   AF-A0ABC8RSG7-F1
#
_cell.length_a   1.000
_cell.length_b   1.000
_cell.length_c   1.000
_cell.angle_alpha   90.00
_cell.angle_beta   90.00
_cell.angle_gamma   90.00
#
_symmetry.space_group_name_H-M   'P 1'
#
loop_
_entity.id
_entity.type
_entity.pdbx_description
1 polymer ?
#
loop_
_entity_poly.entity_id
_entity_poly.type
_entity_poly.pdbx_seq_one_letter_code
_entity_poly.pdbx_strand_id
1 'polypeptide(L)'
;MQGINGSSGLALSVDNTFIAFSEFFNDRILKFHLIGLDANTTEVLLNFTENPTKIKRTILGDFWVAEDIGDEENEPVTKPQGIRFNAFGGVLETKDFSAQYDHASLHTIIEHNGALYTGSRSTTIDFIGIYTQQPTNYHVASK
;
A
#
# COMPACT_ATOMS: atom_id res chain seq x y z
N MET A 1 18.07 7.67 -16.53
CA MET A 1 17.10 7.65 -15.41
C MET A 1 16.77 9.10 -15.08
N GLN A 2 15.51 9.51 -15.21
CA GLN A 2 15.07 10.76 -14.58
C GLN A 2 15.05 10.54 -13.05
N GLY A 3 15.35 11.57 -12.27
CA GLY A 3 15.40 11.46 -10.81
C GLY A 3 14.07 11.00 -10.22
N ILE A 4 14.13 10.24 -9.12
CA ILE A 4 12.93 9.78 -8.39
C ILE A 4 12.55 10.85 -7.37
N ASN A 5 11.31 11.31 -7.40
CA ASN A 5 10.84 12.34 -6.47
C ASN A 5 10.26 11.71 -5.18
N GLY A 6 11.10 11.57 -4.16
CA GLY A 6 10.67 11.06 -2.85
C GLY A 6 10.35 9.56 -2.85
N SER A 7 11.34 8.71 -3.17
CA SER A 7 11.15 7.26 -3.07
C SER A 7 10.96 6.82 -1.61
N SER A 8 9.81 6.22 -1.30
CA SER A 8 9.47 5.83 0.07
C SER A 8 9.51 4.31 0.30
N GLY A 9 9.39 3.49 -0.76
CA GLY A 9 9.61 2.04 -0.74
C GLY A 9 9.70 1.38 -2.12
N LEU A 10 10.29 0.17 -2.15
CA LEU A 10 10.42 -0.66 -3.36
C LEU A 10 10.16 -2.13 -3.05
N ALA A 11 9.66 -2.87 -4.04
CA ALA A 11 9.39 -4.30 -3.96
C ALA A 11 9.69 -4.99 -5.32
N LEU A 12 10.49 -6.06 -5.27
CA LEU A 12 10.75 -6.92 -6.42
C LEU A 12 9.51 -7.77 -6.72
N SER A 13 9.15 -7.97 -7.99
CA SER A 13 8.07 -8.86 -8.39
C SER A 13 8.35 -10.33 -8.03
N VAL A 14 7.31 -11.16 -7.92
CA VAL A 14 7.47 -12.57 -7.49
C VAL A 14 8.30 -13.40 -8.49
N ASP A 15 8.22 -13.04 -9.76
CA ASP A 15 8.92 -13.65 -10.90
C ASP A 15 10.28 -12.98 -11.20
N ASN A 16 10.69 -11.99 -10.40
CA ASN A 16 11.94 -11.22 -10.55
C ASN A 16 12.08 -10.48 -11.89
N THR A 17 10.97 -10.11 -12.53
CA THR A 17 10.97 -9.45 -13.84
C THR A 17 10.90 -7.93 -13.75
N PHE A 18 10.43 -7.36 -12.64
CA PHE A 18 10.35 -5.92 -12.43
C PHE A 18 10.47 -5.52 -10.95
N ILE A 19 10.74 -4.24 -10.70
CA ILE A 19 10.65 -3.61 -9.38
C ILE A 19 9.49 -2.61 -9.41
N ALA A 20 8.56 -2.71 -8.46
CA ALA A 20 7.59 -1.67 -8.17
C ALA A 20 8.16 -0.74 -7.09
N PHE A 21 8.03 0.57 -7.25
CA PHE A 21 8.47 1.55 -6.25
C PHE A 21 7.58 2.78 -6.25
N SER A 22 7.40 3.37 -5.07
CA SER A 22 6.55 4.54 -4.87
C SER A 22 7.31 5.82 -5.14
N GLU A 23 6.62 6.78 -5.75
CA GLU A 23 7.07 8.15 -5.91
C GLU A 23 6.11 9.06 -5.14
N PHE A 24 6.48 9.35 -3.89
CA PHE A 24 5.60 9.97 -2.90
C PHE A 24 5.03 11.31 -3.37
N PHE A 25 5.88 12.19 -3.90
CA PHE A 25 5.46 13.55 -4.29
C PHE A 25 4.76 13.64 -5.65
N ASN A 26 4.70 12.54 -6.40
CA ASN A 26 3.99 12.47 -7.69
C ASN A 26 2.79 11.49 -7.61
N ASP A 27 2.41 11.07 -6.40
CA ASP A 27 1.23 10.26 -6.11
C ASP A 27 1.07 9.03 -7.02
N ARG A 28 2.18 8.29 -7.21
CA ARG A 28 2.18 7.14 -8.12
C ARG A 28 3.13 6.03 -7.73
N ILE A 29 2.85 4.85 -8.26
CA ILE A 29 3.73 3.69 -8.28
C ILE A 29 4.32 3.56 -9.68
N LEU A 30 5.63 3.40 -9.72
CA LEU A 30 6.40 3.15 -10.93
C LEU A 30 6.80 1.68 -11.00
N LYS A 31 6.87 1.16 -12.22
CA LYS A 31 7.36 -0.19 -12.53
C LYS A 31 8.63 -0.06 -13.37
N PHE A 32 9.73 -0.58 -12.85
CA PHE A 32 11.00 -0.68 -13.56
C PHE A 32 11.21 -2.12 -14.06
N HIS A 33 11.28 -2.29 -15.36
CA HIS A 33 11.46 -3.59 -16.00
C HIS A 33 12.92 -4.04 -15.90
N LEU A 34 13.17 -5.18 -15.26
CA LEU A 34 14.51 -5.75 -15.09
C LEU A 34 14.94 -6.56 -16.32
N ILE A 35 13.98 -7.23 -16.95
CA ILE A 35 14.21 -8.12 -18.10
C ILE A 35 13.11 -7.94 -19.15
N GLY A 36 13.25 -8.61 -20.30
CA GLY A 36 12.26 -8.58 -21.39
C GLY A 36 12.55 -7.51 -22.43
N LEU A 37 11.58 -7.29 -23.33
CA LEU A 37 11.70 -6.31 -24.42
C LEU A 37 11.81 -4.87 -23.90
N ASP A 38 11.21 -4.60 -22.74
CA ASP A 38 11.20 -3.29 -22.10
C ASP A 38 12.28 -3.17 -21.00
N ALA A 39 13.27 -4.06 -20.96
CA ALA A 39 14.31 -4.06 -19.94
C ALA A 39 15.00 -2.68 -19.82
N ASN A 40 15.24 -2.25 -18.58
CA ASN A 40 15.81 -0.95 -18.22
C ASN A 40 14.91 0.27 -18.52
N THR A 41 13.61 0.05 -18.72
CA THR A 41 12.62 1.13 -18.83
C THR A 41 11.75 1.22 -17.58
N THR A 42 11.13 2.38 -17.37
CA THR A 42 10.20 2.65 -16.29
C THR A 42 8.88 3.12 -16.85
N GLU A 43 7.77 2.60 -16.33
CA GLU A 43 6.41 3.06 -16.63
C GLU A 43 5.63 3.38 -15.34
N VAL A 44 4.56 4.15 -15.47
CA VAL A 44 3.59 4.34 -14.38
C VAL A 44 2.73 3.09 -14.28
N LEU A 45 2.73 2.46 -13.11
CA LEU A 45 1.94 1.25 -12.84
C LEU A 45 0.56 1.59 -12.29
N LEU A 46 0.49 2.54 -11.37
CA LEU A 46 -0.76 2.93 -10.69
C LEU A 46 -0.62 4.36 -10.16
N ASN A 47 -1.66 5.19 -10.36
CA ASN A 47 -1.76 6.49 -9.72
C ASN A 47 -2.58 6.36 -8.43
N PHE A 48 -2.24 7.20 -7.46
CA PHE A 48 -2.85 7.28 -6.14
C PHE A 48 -3.57 8.60 -6.00
N THR A 49 -4.45 8.70 -5.01
CA THR A 49 -5.07 9.97 -4.65
C THR A 49 -4.02 10.83 -3.96
N GLU A 50 -3.30 10.28 -2.98
CA GLU A 50 -2.26 10.98 -2.24
C GLU A 50 -1.13 10.04 -1.77
N ASN A 51 0.09 10.51 -1.94
CA ASN A 51 1.26 10.21 -1.12
C ASN A 51 1.48 8.71 -0.77
N PRO A 52 1.61 7.82 -1.77
CA PRO A 52 1.87 6.41 -1.52
C PRO A 52 3.21 6.21 -0.80
N THR A 53 3.16 5.49 0.33
CA THR A 53 4.34 5.23 1.17
C THR A 53 5.00 3.89 0.81
N LYS A 54 5.34 3.04 1.81
CA LYS A 54 6.10 1.81 1.55
C LYS A 54 5.26 0.77 0.84
N ILE A 55 5.83 0.23 -0.24
CA ILE A 55 5.31 -0.95 -0.93
C ILE A 55 5.85 -2.23 -0.28
N LYS A 56 4.98 -3.24 -0.11
CA LYS A 56 5.31 -4.58 0.37
C LYS A 56 4.61 -5.64 -0.48
N ARG A 57 5.36 -6.59 -1.02
CA ARG A 57 4.82 -7.71 -1.80
C ARG A 57 4.16 -8.75 -0.88
N THR A 58 3.02 -9.29 -1.30
CA THR A 58 2.37 -10.46 -0.67
C THR A 58 3.02 -11.76 -1.12
N ILE A 59 2.63 -12.88 -0.51
CA ILE A 59 3.07 -14.21 -0.97
C ILE A 59 2.48 -14.58 -2.35
N LEU A 60 1.37 -13.96 -2.74
CA LEU A 60 0.69 -14.20 -4.02
C LEU A 60 1.26 -13.35 -5.17
N GLY A 61 2.16 -12.41 -4.87
CA GLY A 61 2.79 -11.52 -5.85
C GLY A 61 2.08 -10.18 -6.04
N ASP A 62 0.98 -9.95 -5.33
CA ASP A 62 0.35 -8.63 -5.19
C ASP A 62 1.21 -7.72 -4.30
N PHE A 63 0.79 -6.46 -4.18
CA PHE A 63 1.49 -5.45 -3.41
C PHE A 63 0.51 -4.71 -2.50
N TRP A 64 0.90 -4.49 -1.26
CA TRP A 64 0.29 -3.52 -0.35
C TRP A 64 1.10 -2.23 -0.37
N VAL A 65 0.41 -1.10 -0.33
CA VAL A 65 0.97 0.22 -0.07
C VAL A 65 0.02 0.98 0.84
N ALA A 66 0.57 1.80 1.74
CA ALA A 66 -0.23 2.72 2.54
C ALA A 66 -0.32 4.08 1.86
N GLU A 67 -1.48 4.71 1.96
CA GLU A 67 -1.82 6.03 1.45
C GLU A 67 -2.55 6.77 2.58
N ASP A 68 -2.15 8.02 2.82
CA ASP A 68 -2.77 8.87 3.82
C ASP A 68 -3.47 9.99 3.05
N ILE A 69 -4.80 9.97 3.00
CA ILE A 69 -5.59 10.96 2.25
C ILE A 69 -5.94 12.11 3.18
N GLY A 70 -5.54 13.34 2.84
CA GLY A 70 -5.92 14.55 3.53
C GLY A 70 -7.42 14.86 3.42
N ASP A 71 -7.95 15.50 4.45
CA ASP A 71 -9.27 16.13 4.42
C ASP A 71 -9.07 17.64 4.23
N GLU A 72 -9.12 18.09 2.97
CA GLU A 72 -8.91 19.51 2.60
C GLU A 72 -9.85 20.47 3.34
N GLU A 73 -11.02 20.00 3.80
CA GLU A 73 -11.99 20.83 4.53
C GLU A 73 -11.71 20.88 6.04
N ASN A 74 -11.02 19.88 6.60
CA ASN A 74 -10.90 19.68 8.05
C ASN A 74 -9.46 19.49 8.56
N GLU A 75 -8.46 20.00 7.85
CA GLU A 75 -7.03 20.01 8.24
C GLU A 75 -6.80 19.94 9.78
N PRO A 76 -6.15 18.89 10.32
CA PRO A 76 -5.24 17.94 9.68
C PRO A 76 -5.76 16.49 9.65
N VAL A 77 -7.02 16.23 9.29
CA VAL A 77 -7.53 14.84 9.28
C VAL A 77 -6.92 14.07 8.11
N THR A 78 -6.04 13.12 8.41
CA THR A 78 -5.59 12.10 7.46
C THR A 78 -6.47 10.87 7.60
N LYS A 79 -6.98 10.34 6.48
CA LYS A 79 -7.68 9.06 6.39
C LYS A 79 -6.70 7.99 5.92
N PRO A 80 -6.07 7.24 6.85
CA PRO A 80 -5.08 6.25 6.48
C PRO A 80 -5.73 5.02 5.85
N GLN A 81 -5.25 4.66 4.67
CA GLN A 81 -5.73 3.53 3.88
C GLN A 81 -4.59 2.60 3.50
N GLY A 82 -4.93 1.33 3.33
CA GLY A 82 -4.10 0.36 2.63
C GLY A 82 -4.70 0.01 1.30
N ILE A 83 -3.89 0.06 0.25
CA ILE A 83 -4.29 -0.35 -1.09
C ILE A 83 -3.51 -1.62 -1.46
N ARG A 84 -4.23 -2.69 -1.77
CA ARG A 84 -3.68 -3.90 -2.39
C ARG A 84 -3.87 -3.83 -3.90
N PHE A 85 -2.82 -4.01 -4.67
CA PHE A 85 -2.88 -3.99 -6.13
C PHE A 85 -2.00 -5.10 -6.74
N ASN A 86 -2.33 -5.52 -7.97
CA ASN A 86 -1.63 -6.58 -8.68
C ASN A 86 -0.46 -6.04 -9.53
N ALA A 87 0.30 -6.95 -10.16
CA ALA A 87 1.45 -6.65 -11.02
C ALA A 87 1.16 -5.82 -12.29
N PHE A 88 -0.12 -5.57 -12.59
CA PHE A 88 -0.61 -4.79 -13.73
C PHE A 88 -1.25 -3.47 -13.28
N GLY A 89 -1.16 -3.11 -11.99
CA GLY A 89 -1.76 -1.89 -11.46
C GLY A 89 -3.25 -2.00 -11.14
N GLY A 90 -3.85 -3.18 -11.23
CA GLY A 90 -5.25 -3.38 -10.85
C GLY A 90 -5.40 -3.40 -9.32
N VAL A 91 -6.19 -2.48 -8.77
CA VAL A 91 -6.55 -2.46 -7.34
C VAL A 91 -7.46 -3.66 -7.02
N LEU A 92 -7.07 -4.43 -6.01
CA LEU A 92 -7.76 -5.63 -5.54
C LEU A 92 -8.51 -5.39 -4.23
N GLU A 93 -8.02 -4.48 -3.38
CA GLU A 93 -8.58 -4.21 -2.06
C GLU A 93 -8.18 -2.83 -1.56
N THR A 94 -9.12 -2.15 -0.90
CA THR A 94 -8.88 -0.94 -0.11
C THR A 94 -9.29 -1.21 1.32
N LYS A 95 -8.38 -1.01 2.26
CA LYS A 95 -8.58 -1.23 3.69
C LYS A 95 -8.48 0.08 4.45
N ASP A 96 -9.56 0.44 5.14
CA ASP A 96 -9.60 1.61 6.02
C ASP A 96 -9.00 1.28 7.40
N PHE A 97 -8.10 2.14 7.89
CA PHE A 97 -7.45 2.05 9.19
C PHE A 97 -7.80 3.20 10.15
N SER A 98 -8.70 4.11 9.74
CA SER A 98 -9.03 5.33 10.47
C SER A 98 -9.52 5.07 11.89
N ALA A 99 -10.17 3.93 12.16
CA ALA A 99 -10.66 3.58 13.50
C ALA A 99 -9.57 3.50 14.59
N GLN A 100 -8.32 3.22 14.23
CA GLN A 100 -7.19 3.15 15.17
C GLN A 100 -6.09 4.17 14.89
N TYR A 101 -6.06 4.71 13.67
CA TYR A 101 -5.03 5.62 13.19
C TYR A 101 -5.61 6.99 12.81
N ASP A 102 -6.75 7.37 13.38
CA ASP A 102 -7.35 8.69 13.16
C ASP A 102 -6.31 9.79 13.44
N HIS A 103 -6.16 10.72 12.51
CA HIS A 103 -5.13 11.77 12.54
C HIS A 103 -3.66 11.28 12.63
N ALA A 104 -3.37 10.04 12.22
CA ALA A 104 -2.02 9.50 12.18
C ALA A 104 -1.65 8.91 10.81
N SER A 105 -0.45 9.24 10.34
CA SER A 105 0.08 8.68 9.08
C SER A 105 0.46 7.20 9.20
N LEU A 106 0.09 6.42 8.21
CA LEU A 106 0.34 4.99 8.13
C LEU A 106 1.46 4.72 7.12
N HIS A 107 2.53 4.07 7.56
CA HIS A 107 3.78 4.05 6.79
C HIS A 107 4.10 2.71 6.15
N THR A 108 3.57 1.61 6.70
CA THR A 108 3.82 0.27 6.17
C THR A 108 2.65 -0.64 6.46
N ILE A 109 2.36 -1.51 5.50
CA ILE A 109 1.39 -2.59 5.62
C ILE A 109 2.09 -3.85 5.11
N ILE A 110 2.15 -4.88 5.93
CA ILE A 110 2.76 -6.16 5.57
C ILE A 110 1.72 -7.24 5.77
N GLU A 111 1.42 -8.00 4.73
CA GLU A 111 0.60 -9.20 4.85
C GLU A 111 1.46 -10.40 5.21
N HIS A 112 1.14 -11.05 6.31
CA HIS A 112 1.83 -12.26 6.75
C HIS A 112 0.87 -13.17 7.52
N ASN A 113 0.86 -14.46 7.22
CA ASN A 113 0.02 -15.48 7.89
C ASN A 113 -1.46 -15.08 8.06
N GLY A 114 -2.06 -14.47 7.03
CA GLY A 114 -3.48 -14.09 7.03
C GLY A 114 -3.82 -12.84 7.86
N ALA A 115 -2.80 -12.09 8.30
CA ALA A 115 -2.97 -10.82 8.99
C ALA A 115 -2.22 -9.68 8.29
N LEU A 116 -2.74 -8.46 8.43
CA LEU A 116 -2.03 -7.23 8.05
C LEU A 116 -1.36 -6.63 9.28
N TYR A 117 -0.05 -6.42 9.18
CA TYR A 117 0.78 -5.76 10.17
C TYR A 117 1.02 -4.33 9.72
N THR A 118 0.67 -3.37 10.58
CA THR A 118 0.74 -1.94 10.27
C THR A 118 1.67 -1.20 11.21
N GLY A 119 2.41 -0.25 10.66
CA GLY A 119 3.29 0.63 11.43
C GLY A 119 3.05 2.10 11.08
N SER A 120 3.00 2.94 12.10
CA SER A 120 2.90 4.40 11.97
C SER A 120 4.25 5.05 12.29
N ARG A 121 4.47 6.25 11.74
CA ARG A 121 5.56 7.15 12.16
C ARG A 121 5.08 8.24 13.14
N SER A 122 3.79 8.27 13.46
CA SER A 122 3.23 9.24 14.38
C SER A 122 3.74 8.99 15.80
N THR A 123 4.09 10.06 16.52
CA THR A 123 4.49 10.00 17.93
C THR A 123 3.34 9.66 18.87
N THR A 124 2.09 9.75 18.39
CA THR A 124 0.89 9.39 19.15
C THR A 124 0.53 7.91 19.05
N ILE A 125 1.22 7.15 18.18
CA ILE A 125 1.01 5.71 18.00
C ILE A 125 2.20 4.96 18.58
N ASP A 126 1.98 4.26 19.70
CA ASP A 126 3.00 3.51 20.44
C ASP A 126 2.85 1.98 20.34
N PHE A 127 2.03 1.52 19.39
CA PHE A 127 1.74 0.10 19.16
C PHE A 127 1.97 -0.34 17.70
N ILE A 128 2.05 -1.66 17.49
CA ILE A 128 1.99 -2.29 16.17
C ILE A 128 0.56 -2.76 15.94
N GLY A 129 -0.07 -2.36 14.83
CA GLY A 129 -1.41 -2.82 14.47
C GLY A 129 -1.36 -4.20 13.84
N ILE A 130 -2.27 -5.08 14.24
CA ILE A 130 -2.44 -6.42 13.68
C ILE A 130 -3.91 -6.63 13.34
N TYR A 131 -4.21 -6.78 12.06
CA TYR A 131 -5.56 -6.93 11.54
C TYR A 131 -5.72 -8.31 10.93
N THR A 132 -6.37 -9.21 11.66
CA THR A 132 -6.76 -10.53 11.15
C THR A 132 -8.07 -10.41 10.39
N GLN A 133 -8.22 -11.14 9.29
CA GLN A 133 -9.54 -11.30 8.68
C GLN A 133 -10.46 -11.97 9.71
N GLN A 134 -11.63 -11.37 9.97
CA GLN A 134 -12.69 -12.05 10.71
C GLN A 134 -13.06 -13.29 9.88
N PRO A 135 -13.13 -14.50 10.47
CA PRO A 135 -13.66 -15.65 9.75
C PRO A 135 -15.09 -15.30 9.30
N THR A 136 -15.34 -15.38 8.00
CA THR A 136 -16.66 -15.20 7.39
C THR A 136 -17.56 -16.38 7.76
N ASN A 137 -18.04 -16.41 9.00
CA ASN A 137 -19.07 -17.35 9.43
C ASN A 137 -20.44 -16.67 9.30
N TYR A 138 -21.07 -16.81 8.14
CA TYR A 138 -22.53 -16.71 8.04
C TYR A 138 -23.12 -18.11 8.03
N HIS A 139 -23.84 -18.47 9.09
CA HIS A 139 -25.06 -19.27 9.04
C HIS A 139 -25.83 -19.11 10.36
N VAL A 140 -26.84 -18.24 10.36
CA VAL A 140 -28.04 -18.49 11.17
C VAL A 140 -29.21 -18.53 10.19
N ALA A 141 -29.48 -19.72 9.67
CA ALA A 141 -30.82 -20.03 9.20
C ALA A 141 -31.66 -20.24 10.45
N SER A 142 -32.45 -19.24 10.85
CA SER A 142 -33.56 -19.47 11.77
C SER A 142 -34.77 -19.94 10.96
N LYS A 143 -35.30 -21.08 11.40
CA LYS A 143 -36.45 -21.80 10.88
C LYS A 143 -37.76 -21.04 11.07
#